data_AF-A0A161N0Q0-F1
#
_entry.id   AF-A0A161N0Q0-F1
#
_cell.length_a   1.000
_cell.length_b   1.000
_cell.length_c   1.000
_cell.angle_alpha   90.00
_cell.angle_beta   90.00
_cell.angle_gamma   90.00
#
_symmetry.space_group_name_H-M   'P 1'
#
loop_
_entity.id
_entity.type
_entity.pdbx_description
1 polymer ?
#
loop_
_entity_poly.entity_id
_entity_poly.type
_entity_poly.pdbx_seq_one_letter_code
_entity_poly.pdbx_strand_id
1 'polypeptide(L)'
;MSQFASPMSNQQFLWDVFQRVDRDRSGYISADELQQALSNGTWTPFNPETVRLMIGMFDKQNKGQVSFEDFGALWKYVTDWQNCFRSFDTDHSGNISTNELHSALTAFG
;
A
#
# COMPACT_ATOMS: atom_id res chain seq x y z
N MET A 1 19.17 -20.40 -24.20
CA MET A 1 17.70 -20.41 -24.09
C MET A 1 17.32 -19.31 -23.13
N SER A 2 16.73 -18.25 -23.66
CA SER A 2 16.52 -16.97 -22.97
C SER A 2 15.35 -17.06 -21.99
N GLN A 3 15.60 -16.94 -20.69
CA GLN A 3 14.56 -16.64 -19.71
C GLN A 3 14.64 -15.15 -19.37
N PHE A 4 14.13 -14.33 -20.29
CA PHE A 4 13.70 -12.98 -19.94
C PHE A 4 12.39 -13.15 -19.17
N ALA A 5 12.46 -13.09 -17.83
CA ALA A 5 11.26 -12.83 -17.04
C ALA A 5 10.68 -11.51 -17.57
N SER A 6 9.57 -11.60 -18.29
CA SER A 6 8.99 -10.47 -18.99
C SER A 6 8.42 -9.49 -17.95
N PRO A 7 8.60 -8.17 -18.08
CA PRO A 7 8.02 -7.18 -17.18
C PRO A 7 6.47 -7.23 -17.10
N MET A 8 5.83 -8.02 -17.98
CA MET A 8 4.38 -8.29 -18.02
C MET A 8 3.83 -9.03 -16.79
N SER A 9 4.63 -9.82 -16.07
CA SER A 9 4.13 -10.55 -14.88
C SER A 9 3.80 -9.61 -13.72
N ASN A 10 4.48 -8.47 -13.61
CA ASN A 10 4.21 -7.50 -12.56
C ASN A 10 2.98 -6.62 -12.89
N GLN A 11 2.81 -6.23 -14.16
CA GLN A 11 1.68 -5.39 -14.57
C GLN A 11 0.34 -6.14 -14.53
N GLN A 12 0.31 -7.42 -14.95
CA GLN A 12 -0.90 -8.25 -14.87
C GLN A 12 -1.32 -8.45 -13.40
N PHE A 13 -0.35 -8.73 -12.52
CA PHE A 13 -0.60 -8.85 -11.08
C PHE A 13 -1.13 -7.54 -10.48
N LEU A 14 -0.49 -6.40 -10.78
CA LEU A 14 -0.94 -5.09 -10.33
C LEU A 14 -2.35 -4.78 -10.81
N TRP A 15 -2.69 -5.16 -12.05
CA TRP A 15 -4.04 -5.00 -12.58
C TRP A 15 -5.05 -5.86 -11.82
N ASP A 16 -4.72 -7.12 -11.55
CA ASP A 16 -5.56 -8.03 -10.75
C ASP A 16 -5.84 -7.47 -9.34
N VAL A 17 -4.81 -6.91 -8.70
CA VAL A 17 -4.94 -6.25 -7.40
C VAL A 17 -5.78 -4.99 -7.52
N PHE A 18 -5.51 -4.13 -8.51
CA PHE A 18 -6.25 -2.91 -8.75
C PHE A 18 -7.75 -3.19 -8.88
N GLN A 19 -8.14 -4.18 -9.68
CA GLN A 19 -9.54 -4.56 -9.87
C GLN A 19 -10.22 -5.13 -8.61
N ARG A 20 -9.46 -5.62 -7.63
CA ARG A 20 -10.02 -6.05 -6.34
C ARG A 20 -10.22 -4.90 -5.37
N VAL A 21 -9.40 -3.84 -5.50
CA VAL A 21 -9.48 -2.64 -4.68
C VAL A 21 -10.56 -1.69 -5.21
N ASP A 22 -10.59 -1.48 -6.53
CA ASP A 22 -11.63 -0.72 -7.25
C ASP A 22 -12.97 -1.50 -7.24
N ARG A 23 -13.74 -1.31 -6.17
CA ARG A 23 -14.97 -2.06 -5.87
C ARG A 23 -16.12 -1.57 -6.71
N ASP A 24 -16.19 -0.26 -6.96
CA ASP A 24 -17.21 0.34 -7.79
C ASP A 24 -16.92 0.22 -9.30
N ARG A 25 -15.70 -0.21 -9.65
CA ARG A 25 -15.22 -0.36 -11.04
C ARG A 25 -15.22 0.95 -11.80
N SER A 26 -14.97 2.05 -11.11
CA SER A 26 -14.86 3.38 -11.71
C SER A 26 -13.60 3.53 -12.56
N GLY A 27 -12.62 2.64 -12.41
CA GLY A 27 -11.30 2.76 -13.02
C GLY A 27 -10.34 3.64 -12.21
N TYR A 28 -10.75 4.03 -11.01
CA TYR A 28 -9.98 4.84 -10.06
C TYR A 28 -10.12 4.25 -8.66
N ILE A 29 -9.07 4.35 -7.85
CA ILE A 29 -9.13 3.95 -6.44
C ILE A 29 -9.37 5.19 -5.58
N SER A 30 -10.49 5.19 -4.88
CA SER A 30 -10.83 6.20 -3.87
C SER A 30 -10.10 5.95 -2.54
N ALA A 31 -10.08 6.97 -1.67
CA ALA A 31 -9.54 6.84 -0.32
C ALA A 31 -10.28 5.76 0.49
N ASP A 32 -11.62 5.67 0.36
CA ASP A 32 -12.42 4.66 1.04
C ASP A 32 -12.08 3.24 0.57
N GLU A 33 -11.93 3.03 -0.74
CA GLU A 33 -11.54 1.72 -1.29
C GLU A 33 -10.15 1.31 -0.86
N LEU A 34 -9.19 2.25 -0.89
CA LEU A 34 -7.83 2.01 -0.42
C LEU A 34 -7.83 1.69 1.09
N GLN A 35 -8.59 2.41 1.90
CA GLN A 35 -8.72 2.15 3.33
C GLN A 35 -9.24 0.74 3.60
N GLN A 36 -10.29 0.34 2.88
CA GLN A 36 -10.88 -0.99 2.99
C GLN A 36 -9.90 -2.09 2.54
N ALA A 37 -9.10 -1.85 1.52
CA ALA A 37 -8.09 -2.78 1.04
C ALA A 37 -6.87 -2.91 1.98
N LEU A 38 -6.52 -1.84 2.70
CA LEU A 38 -5.40 -1.82 3.65
C LEU A 38 -5.75 -2.39 5.03
N SER A 39 -7.04 -2.54 5.36
CA SER A 39 -7.49 -3.11 6.63
C SER A 39 -7.18 -4.62 6.70
N ASN A 40 -5.94 -4.93 7.05
CA ASN A 40 -5.39 -6.29 7.12
C ASN A 40 -5.40 -6.85 8.56
N GLY A 41 -6.56 -7.36 8.99
CA GLY A 41 -6.62 -8.39 10.03
C GLY A 41 -6.73 -7.92 11.48
N THR A 42 -6.41 -6.67 11.80
CA THR A 42 -6.99 -6.02 12.99
C THR A 42 -8.36 -5.50 12.58
N TRP A 43 -9.41 -5.80 13.33
CA TRP A 43 -10.80 -5.39 13.06
C TRP A 43 -11.02 -3.85 13.11
N THR A 44 -9.93 -3.07 13.05
CA THR A 44 -9.90 -1.62 13.07
C THR A 44 -9.63 -1.08 11.65
N PRO A 45 -10.43 -0.10 11.18
CA PRO A 45 -10.14 0.61 9.95
C PRO A 45 -8.75 1.23 10.00
N PHE A 46 -7.99 1.13 8.90
CA PHE A 46 -6.76 1.89 8.76
C PHE A 46 -7.04 3.39 8.90
N ASN A 47 -6.15 4.18 9.49
CA ASN A 47 -6.43 5.59 9.78
C ASN A 47 -6.77 6.35 8.46
N PRO A 48 -7.98 6.92 8.32
CA PRO A 48 -8.43 7.56 7.09
C PRO A 48 -7.56 8.74 6.68
N GLU A 49 -6.95 9.45 7.64
CA GLU A 49 -6.06 10.56 7.37
C GLU A 49 -4.75 10.09 6.74
N THR A 50 -4.20 8.98 7.24
CA THR A 50 -3.04 8.33 6.62
C THR A 50 -3.35 7.87 5.20
N VAL A 51 -4.53 7.31 4.96
CA VAL A 51 -4.94 6.90 3.60
C VAL A 51 -5.08 8.11 2.68
N ARG A 52 -5.67 9.21 3.14
CA ARG A 52 -5.75 10.47 2.35
C ARG A 52 -4.37 11.03 2.02
N LEU A 53 -3.43 10.99 2.96
CA LEU A 53 -2.04 11.37 2.71
C LEU A 53 -1.39 10.47 1.65
N MET A 54 -1.58 9.15 1.74
CA MET A 54 -1.09 8.21 0.73
C MET A 54 -1.67 8.49 -0.65
N ILE A 55 -2.99 8.71 -0.78
CA ILE A 55 -3.61 9.13 -2.05
C ILE A 55 -2.94 10.42 -2.55
N GLY A 56 -2.82 11.44 -1.70
CA GLY A 56 -2.25 12.74 -2.09
C GLY A 56 -0.79 12.69 -2.54
N MET A 57 -0.01 11.71 -2.07
CA MET A 57 1.38 11.53 -2.51
C MET A 57 1.51 10.99 -3.94
N PHE A 58 0.48 10.30 -4.46
CA PHE A 58 0.52 9.61 -5.75
C PHE A 58 -0.53 10.11 -6.75
N ASP A 59 -1.54 10.86 -6.31
CA ASP A 59 -2.54 11.51 -7.16
C ASP A 59 -1.93 12.72 -7.90
N LYS A 60 -1.33 12.43 -9.05
CA LYS A 60 -0.72 13.46 -9.92
C LYS A 60 -1.74 14.43 -10.51
N GLN A 61 -3.01 14.02 -10.58
CA GLN A 61 -4.08 14.79 -11.22
C GLN A 61 -4.91 15.60 -10.21
N ASN A 62 -4.60 15.50 -8.91
CA ASN A 62 -5.32 16.16 -7.81
C ASN A 62 -6.85 15.91 -7.87
N LYS A 63 -7.25 14.68 -8.23
CA LYS A 63 -8.65 14.26 -8.27
C LYS A 63 -9.15 13.68 -6.95
N GLY A 64 -8.27 13.48 -5.97
CA GLY A 64 -8.54 12.76 -4.73
C GLY A 64 -8.64 11.25 -4.93
N GLN A 65 -8.13 10.72 -6.06
CA GLN A 65 -8.24 9.32 -6.46
C GLN A 65 -6.98 8.88 -7.21
N VAL A 66 -6.69 7.58 -7.20
CA VAL A 66 -5.50 7.00 -7.83
C VAL A 66 -5.88 6.23 -9.09
N SER A 67 -5.28 6.59 -10.23
CA SER A 67 -5.43 5.87 -11.49
C SER A 67 -4.58 4.59 -11.51
N PHE A 68 -4.84 3.67 -12.43
CA PHE A 68 -3.97 2.49 -12.59
C PHE A 68 -2.51 2.85 -12.92
N GLU A 69 -2.30 3.94 -13.68
CA GLU A 69 -0.95 4.43 -14.02
C GLU A 69 -0.16 4.86 -12.78
N ASP A 70 -0.86 5.39 -11.77
CA ASP A 70 -0.27 5.82 -10.50
C ASP A 70 -0.23 4.70 -9.45
N PHE A 71 -1.11 3.70 -9.60
CA PHE A 71 -1.26 2.59 -8.66
C PHE A 71 0.02 1.76 -8.48
N GLY A 72 0.82 1.57 -9.53
CA GLY A 72 2.07 0.81 -9.42
C GLY A 72 3.05 1.42 -8.42
N ALA A 73 3.15 2.76 -8.38
CA ALA A 73 4.01 3.47 -7.44
C ALA A 73 3.44 3.41 -6.01
N LEU A 74 2.13 3.60 -5.86
CA LEU A 74 1.45 3.46 -4.57
C LEU A 74 1.61 2.05 -4.01
N TRP A 75 1.39 1.02 -4.82
CA TRP A 75 1.51 -0.38 -4.41
C TRP A 75 2.92 -0.71 -3.95
N LYS A 76 3.94 -0.25 -4.70
CA LYS A 76 5.34 -0.41 -4.30
C LYS A 76 5.61 0.28 -2.95
N TYR A 77 5.15 1.52 -2.78
CA TYR A 77 5.33 2.26 -1.53
C TYR A 77 4.68 1.55 -0.33
N VAL A 78 3.43 1.11 -0.49
CA VAL A 78 2.70 0.36 0.55
C VAL A 78 3.41 -0.96 0.86
N THR A 79 3.90 -1.67 -0.16
CA THR A 79 4.61 -2.95 0.03
C THR A 79 5.95 -2.75 0.75
N ASP A 80 6.74 -1.76 0.33
CA ASP A 80 8.00 -1.41 0.97
C ASP A 80 7.77 -0.98 2.43
N TRP A 81 6.74 -0.17 2.68
CA TRP A 81 6.36 0.25 4.03
C TRP A 81 5.89 -0.94 4.89
N GLN A 82 5.08 -1.85 4.34
CA GLN A 82 4.67 -3.07 5.04
C GLN A 82 5.84 -3.99 5.35
N ASN A 83 6.82 -4.10 4.45
CA ASN A 83 8.02 -4.90 4.69
C ASN A 83 8.90 -4.28 5.77
N CYS A 84 9.06 -2.95 5.77
CA CYS A 84 9.72 -2.23 6.86
C CYS A 84 8.95 -2.45 8.18
N PHE A 85 7.63 -2.27 8.19
CA PHE A 85 6.79 -2.46 9.37
C PHE A 85 6.94 -3.87 9.95
N ARG A 86 6.87 -4.92 9.11
CA ARG A 86 7.09 -6.32 9.52
C ARG A 86 8.51 -6.60 10.01
N SER A 87 9.51 -5.85 9.54
CA SER A 87 10.88 -6.00 10.06
C SER A 87 11.07 -5.42 11.46
N PHE A 88 10.17 -4.52 11.88
CA PHE A 88 10.18 -3.89 13.21
C PHE A 88 9.16 -4.50 14.18
N ASP A 89 8.02 -5.00 13.67
CA ASP A 89 7.02 -5.81 14.38
C ASP A 89 7.62 -7.20 14.70
N THR A 90 8.46 -7.21 15.73
CA THR A 90 9.32 -8.35 16.08
C THR A 90 8.50 -9.44 16.76
N ASP A 91 7.46 -9.04 17.50
CA ASP A 91 6.53 -9.97 18.14
C ASP A 91 5.40 -10.44 17.21
N HIS A 92 5.35 -9.96 15.97
CA HIS A 92 4.32 -10.27 14.97
C HIS A 92 2.91 -9.99 15.47
N SER A 93 2.76 -9.04 16.40
CA SER A 93 1.48 -8.65 16.98
C SER A 93 0.61 -7.89 15.99
N GLY A 94 1.17 -7.46 14.86
CA GLY A 94 0.49 -6.61 13.88
C GLY A 94 0.41 -5.15 14.30
N ASN A 95 1.08 -4.76 15.41
CA ASN A 95 1.17 -3.39 15.90
C ASN A 95 2.62 -3.07 16.26
N ILE A 96 3.08 -1.86 15.96
CA ILE A 96 4.40 -1.41 16.43
C ILE A 96 4.24 -0.85 17.84
N SER A 97 4.84 -1.55 18.79
CA SER A 97 4.98 -1.14 20.19
C SER A 97 5.93 0.06 20.33
N THR A 98 5.88 0.77 21.45
CA THR A 98 6.80 1.89 21.72
C THR A 98 8.28 1.49 21.63
N ASN A 99 8.61 0.27 22.06
CA ASN A 99 9.97 -0.27 21.97
C ASN A 99 10.39 -0.56 20.52
N GLU A 100 9.48 -1.10 19.71
CA GLU A 100 9.71 -1.41 18.29
C GLU A 100 9.81 -0.14 17.46
N LEU A 101 9.01 0.89 17.79
CA LEU A 101 9.11 2.22 17.18
C LEU A 101 10.46 2.87 17.52
N HIS A 102 10.92 2.76 18.76
CA HIS A 102 12.22 3.29 19.17
C HIS A 102 13.36 2.59 18.44
N SER A 103 13.30 1.26 18.31
CA SER A 103 14.25 0.50 17.48
C SER A 103 14.20 0.90 16.01
N ALA A 104 13.01 1.13 15.45
CA ALA A 104 12.85 1.59 14.08
C ALA A 104 13.47 2.98 13.86
N LEU A 105 13.14 3.95 14.72
CA LEU A 105 13.68 5.31 14.65
C LEU A 105 15.20 5.35 14.82
N THR A 106 15.76 4.44 15.62
CA THR A 106 17.22 4.30 15.77
C THR A 106 17.87 3.68 14.54
N ALA A 107 17.19 2.74 13.86
CA ALA A 107 17.69 2.10 12.65
C ALA A 107 17.60 2.99 11.40
N PHE A 108 16.68 3.97 11.40
CA PHE A 108 16.58 5.00 10.36
C PHE A 108 17.57 6.18 10.56
N GLY A 109 18.46 6.10 11.56
CA GLY A 109 19.51 7.09 11.88
C GLY A 109 20.73 7.01 10.99
#